data_AF-A0A9C8SVA2-F1
#
_entry.id   AF-A0A9C8SVA2-F1
#
_cell.length_a   1.000
_cell.length_b   1.000
_cell.length_c   1.000
_cell.angle_alpha   90.00
_cell.angle_beta   90.00
_cell.angle_gamma   90.00
#
_symmetry.space_group_name_H-M   'P 1'
#
loop_
_entity.id
_entity.type
_entity.pdbx_description
1 polymer ?
#
loop_
_entity_poly.entity_id
_entity_poly.type
_entity_poly.pdbx_seq_one_letter_code
_entity_poly.pdbx_strand_id
1 'polypeptide(L)'
;MRKIKRNPNKENIFQRKTGIFIKILIPLLFLGLPIIILSYSAFLAKVFLPYPPEETLRKLPLIMTDIEFQTRLILVLTLVLALFLGTLISWRFSRRLGKISTGLKKILAGDLNFKIKIKDRNEIGEITYLLNKIVENLKETQLQLKIKEEEIEEKTSELSKKIRDLEHSRKEIEENRLATLNILEDVEEARLALHERIEELEKFNKLAVGRELRMVELKEEIKKLQDEPGKQKTSLDNKNKNYL
;
A
#
# COMPACT_ATOMS: atom_id res chain seq x y z
N MET A 1 22.32 19.07 7.41
CA MET A 1 22.04 20.18 6.46
C MET A 1 22.26 19.70 5.02
N ARG A 2 21.20 19.24 4.33
CA ARG A 2 21.29 18.88 2.90
C ARG A 2 20.96 20.13 2.06
N LYS A 3 21.94 20.63 1.33
CA LYS A 3 21.75 21.71 0.34
C LYS A 3 20.81 21.20 -0.75
N ILE A 4 19.59 21.71 -0.76
CA ILE A 4 18.67 21.64 -1.89
C ILE A 4 19.35 22.41 -3.03
N LYS A 5 19.93 21.69 -4.00
CA LYS A 5 20.31 22.27 -5.29
C LYS A 5 19.02 22.72 -5.97
N ARG A 6 18.65 23.99 -5.79
CA ARG A 6 17.66 24.67 -6.62
C ARG A 6 18.17 24.60 -8.06
N ASN A 7 17.49 23.84 -8.90
CA ASN A 7 17.73 23.80 -10.34
C ASN A 7 17.32 25.16 -10.93
N PRO A 8 18.25 25.95 -11.50
CA PRO A 8 17.97 27.34 -11.92
C PRO A 8 17.18 27.46 -13.23
N ASN A 9 16.72 26.36 -13.84
CA ASN A 9 16.12 26.37 -15.18
C ASN A 9 14.58 26.28 -15.25
N LYS A 10 13.85 26.62 -14.16
CA LYS A 10 12.38 26.47 -14.14
C LYS A 10 11.55 27.74 -14.34
N GLU A 11 12.15 28.92 -14.43
CA GLU A 11 11.35 30.16 -14.34
C GLU A 11 10.88 30.80 -15.66
N ASN A 12 11.25 30.32 -16.87
CA ASN A 12 10.89 31.07 -18.10
C ASN A 12 10.68 30.22 -19.36
N ILE A 13 9.69 29.32 -19.42
CA ILE A 13 9.42 28.57 -20.67
C ILE A 13 8.11 28.99 -21.36
N PHE A 14 7.12 29.56 -20.65
CA PHE A 14 5.78 29.82 -21.21
C PHE A 14 5.22 31.24 -20.92
N GLN A 15 6.07 32.26 -20.91
CA GLN A 15 5.62 33.64 -20.85
C GLN A 15 5.21 34.14 -22.26
N ARG A 16 3.97 33.90 -22.70
CA ARG A 16 3.40 34.74 -23.78
C ARG A 16 1.87 34.89 -23.72
N LYS A 17 1.47 36.16 -23.69
CA LYS A 17 0.12 36.70 -23.83
C LYS A 17 -0.41 36.44 -25.26
N THR A 18 -1.62 35.91 -25.35
CA THR A 18 -2.40 35.54 -26.57
C THR A 18 -2.00 34.24 -27.27
N GLY A 19 -2.90 33.24 -27.17
CA GLY A 19 -2.74 31.94 -27.78
C GLY A 19 -2.88 31.94 -29.32
N ILE A 20 -2.48 30.86 -29.97
CA ILE A 20 -2.51 30.76 -31.45
C ILE A 20 -3.90 31.01 -32.01
N PHE A 21 -4.93 30.52 -31.33
CA PHE A 21 -6.32 30.78 -31.69
C PHE A 21 -6.65 32.28 -31.68
N ILE A 22 -6.17 33.01 -30.68
CA ILE A 22 -6.43 34.45 -30.52
C ILE A 22 -5.75 35.25 -31.64
N LYS A 23 -4.50 34.89 -31.99
CA LYS A 23 -3.75 35.55 -33.08
C LYS A 23 -4.35 35.34 -34.46
N ILE A 24 -5.16 34.31 -34.64
CA ILE A 24 -5.78 33.97 -35.93
C ILE A 24 -7.23 34.47 -35.98
N LEU A 25 -7.98 34.31 -34.90
CA LEU A 25 -9.40 34.65 -34.83
C LEU A 25 -9.62 36.17 -34.83
N ILE A 26 -8.77 36.93 -34.13
CA ILE A 26 -8.92 38.39 -34.02
C ILE A 26 -8.78 39.08 -35.38
N PRO A 27 -7.72 38.87 -36.19
CA PRO A 27 -7.63 39.50 -37.51
C PRO A 27 -8.76 39.11 -38.45
N LEU A 28 -9.25 37.86 -38.35
CA LEU A 28 -10.34 37.36 -39.19
C LEU A 28 -11.67 38.08 -38.89
N LEU A 29 -11.95 38.39 -37.61
CA LEU A 29 -13.12 39.17 -37.20
C LEU A 29 -13.05 40.63 -37.68
N PHE A 30 -11.86 41.24 -37.64
CA PHE A 30 -11.68 42.63 -38.09
C PHE A 30 -11.81 42.81 -39.61
N LEU A 31 -11.66 41.75 -40.41
CA LEU A 31 -11.85 41.82 -41.87
C LEU A 31 -13.32 41.98 -42.30
N GLY A 32 -14.29 41.53 -41.49
CA GLY A 32 -15.71 41.57 -41.84
C GLY A 32 -16.40 42.92 -41.56
N LEU A 33 -15.96 43.64 -40.52
CA LEU A 33 -16.58 44.91 -40.07
C LEU A 33 -16.60 46.02 -41.14
N PRO A 34 -15.52 46.27 -41.91
CA PRO A 34 -15.51 47.34 -42.91
C PRO A 34 -16.46 47.07 -44.08
N ILE A 35 -16.63 45.80 -44.45
CA ILE A 35 -17.50 45.37 -45.56
C ILE A 35 -18.96 45.62 -45.21
N ILE A 36 -19.34 45.33 -43.96
CA ILE A 36 -20.68 45.62 -43.43
C ILE A 36 -20.93 47.14 -43.46
N ILE A 37 -20.00 47.96 -42.96
CA ILE A 37 -20.13 49.43 -42.94
C ILE A 37 -20.28 49.99 -44.36
N LEU A 38 -19.46 49.53 -45.31
CA LEU A 38 -19.53 49.95 -46.72
C LEU A 38 -20.85 49.52 -47.37
N SER A 39 -21.34 48.31 -47.09
CA SER A 39 -22.61 47.80 -47.61
C SER A 39 -23.83 48.60 -47.13
N TYR A 40 -23.78 49.19 -45.94
CA TYR A 40 -24.86 50.02 -45.39
C TYR A 40 -24.68 51.53 -45.62
N SER A 41 -23.53 51.97 -46.13
CA SER A 41 -23.21 53.39 -46.29
C SER A 41 -24.24 54.16 -47.14
N ALA A 42 -24.75 53.55 -48.22
CA ALA A 42 -25.78 54.13 -49.08
C ALA A 42 -27.15 54.25 -48.40
N PHE A 43 -27.50 53.28 -47.54
CA PHE A 43 -28.72 53.33 -46.73
C PHE A 43 -28.61 54.42 -45.67
N LEU A 44 -27.47 54.49 -44.95
CA LEU A 44 -27.20 55.53 -43.96
C LEU A 44 -27.23 56.93 -44.60
N ALA A 45 -26.66 57.10 -45.79
CA ALA A 45 -26.72 58.37 -46.52
C ALA A 45 -28.17 58.82 -46.81
N LYS A 46 -29.05 57.90 -47.22
CA LYS A 46 -30.48 58.21 -47.46
C LYS A 46 -31.24 58.55 -46.19
N VAL A 47 -30.94 57.88 -45.07
CA VAL A 47 -31.61 58.10 -43.78
C VAL A 47 -31.16 59.41 -43.13
N PHE A 48 -29.88 59.78 -43.24
CA PHE A 48 -29.30 60.95 -42.56
C PHE A 48 -29.21 62.22 -43.41
N LEU A 49 -29.23 62.14 -44.75
CA LEU A 49 -29.14 63.30 -45.65
C LEU A 49 -30.33 63.34 -46.63
N PRO A 50 -31.50 63.87 -46.20
CA PRO A 50 -32.75 63.75 -46.95
C PRO A 50 -32.83 64.54 -48.26
N TYR A 51 -31.95 65.51 -48.51
CA TYR A 51 -31.93 66.29 -49.77
C TYR A 51 -30.50 66.64 -50.22
N PRO A 52 -29.87 65.80 -51.07
CA PRO A 52 -28.62 66.17 -51.71
C PRO A 52 -28.89 67.11 -52.93
N PRO A 53 -28.03 68.10 -53.21
CA PRO A 53 -28.24 69.09 -54.27
C PRO A 53 -28.34 68.47 -55.69
N GLU A 54 -29.13 69.04 -56.59
CA GLU A 54 -29.55 68.41 -57.87
C GLU A 54 -28.41 67.89 -58.77
N GLU A 55 -27.24 68.53 -58.76
CA GLU A 55 -26.07 68.05 -59.51
C GLU A 55 -25.56 66.68 -59.02
N THR A 56 -25.71 66.39 -57.73
CA THR A 56 -25.32 65.09 -57.17
C THR A 56 -26.27 63.98 -57.61
N LEU A 57 -27.57 64.26 -57.75
CA LEU A 57 -28.60 63.29 -58.14
C LEU A 57 -28.34 62.68 -59.53
N ARG A 58 -27.73 63.44 -60.47
CA ARG A 58 -27.38 62.92 -61.81
C ARG A 58 -26.22 61.93 -61.81
N LYS A 59 -25.27 62.03 -60.87
CA LYS A 59 -24.10 61.14 -60.77
C LYS A 59 -24.30 59.98 -59.79
N LEU A 60 -25.27 60.11 -58.88
CA LEU A 60 -25.62 59.09 -57.89
C LEU A 60 -25.81 57.68 -58.46
N PRO A 61 -26.59 57.44 -59.54
CA PRO A 61 -26.88 56.07 -59.96
C PRO A 61 -25.65 55.33 -60.50
N LEU A 62 -24.75 56.01 -61.21
CA LEU A 62 -23.50 55.40 -61.71
C LEU A 62 -22.57 54.98 -60.57
N ILE A 63 -22.37 55.86 -59.59
CA ILE A 63 -21.46 55.60 -58.46
C ILE A 63 -22.01 54.45 -57.59
N MET A 64 -23.33 54.38 -57.41
CA MET A 64 -23.96 53.34 -56.58
C MET A 64 -23.83 51.94 -57.20
N THR A 65 -23.96 51.79 -58.52
CA THR A 65 -23.82 50.48 -59.19
C THR A 65 -22.40 49.93 -59.12
N ASP A 66 -21.38 50.79 -59.22
CA ASP A 66 -19.97 50.38 -59.10
C ASP A 66 -19.64 49.94 -57.67
N ILE A 67 -20.15 50.65 -56.66
CA ILE A 67 -19.99 50.28 -55.24
C ILE A 67 -20.68 48.94 -54.94
N GLU A 68 -21.89 48.70 -55.47
CA GLU A 68 -22.58 47.42 -55.31
C GLU A 68 -21.82 46.25 -55.94
N PHE A 69 -21.20 46.44 -57.11
CA PHE A 69 -20.40 45.41 -57.74
C PHE A 69 -19.12 45.11 -56.95
N GLN A 70 -18.38 46.15 -56.55
CA GLN A 70 -17.17 46.02 -55.75
C GLN A 70 -17.44 45.34 -54.40
N THR A 71 -18.55 45.68 -53.72
CA THR A 71 -18.93 45.06 -52.44
C THR A 71 -19.27 43.58 -52.60
N ARG A 72 -20.04 43.18 -53.62
CA ARG A 72 -20.30 41.76 -53.93
C ARG A 72 -19.00 40.99 -54.25
N LEU A 73 -18.09 41.59 -55.00
CA LEU A 73 -16.80 40.99 -55.33
C LEU A 73 -15.94 40.77 -54.06
N ILE A 74 -15.88 41.76 -53.17
CA ILE A 74 -15.17 41.64 -51.88
C ILE A 74 -15.80 40.57 -50.99
N LEU A 75 -17.14 40.49 -50.93
CA LEU A 75 -17.85 39.45 -50.18
C LEU A 75 -17.49 38.04 -50.66
N VAL A 76 -17.46 37.81 -51.98
CA VAL A 76 -17.07 36.52 -52.54
C VAL A 76 -15.60 36.22 -52.24
N LEU A 77 -14.69 37.19 -52.44
CA LEU A 77 -13.27 36.99 -52.15
C LEU A 77 -13.00 36.70 -50.67
N THR A 78 -13.68 37.38 -49.76
CA THR A 78 -13.55 37.12 -48.32
C THR A 78 -14.08 35.75 -47.93
N LEU A 79 -15.20 35.31 -48.51
CA LEU A 79 -15.71 33.95 -48.30
C LEU A 79 -14.71 32.90 -48.77
N VAL A 80 -14.17 33.06 -49.98
CA VAL A 80 -13.16 32.15 -50.54
C VAL A 80 -11.91 32.12 -49.67
N LEU A 81 -11.42 33.29 -49.23
CA LEU A 81 -10.27 33.38 -48.34
C LEU A 81 -10.53 32.73 -46.97
N ALA A 82 -11.72 32.91 -46.41
CA ALA A 82 -12.10 32.29 -45.14
C ALA A 82 -12.14 30.76 -45.24
N LEU A 83 -12.70 30.21 -46.31
CA LEU A 83 -12.69 28.76 -46.57
C LEU A 83 -11.26 28.23 -46.78
N PHE A 84 -10.44 28.95 -47.54
CA PHE A 84 -9.05 28.59 -47.77
C PHE A 84 -8.22 28.59 -46.48
N LEU A 85 -8.31 29.66 -45.67
CA LEU A 85 -7.61 29.73 -44.39
C LEU A 85 -8.14 28.70 -43.40
N GLY A 86 -9.46 28.52 -43.31
CA GLY A 86 -10.09 27.54 -42.43
C GLY A 86 -9.61 26.12 -42.70
N THR A 87 -9.58 25.72 -43.98
CA THR A 87 -9.07 24.40 -44.38
C THR A 87 -7.58 24.25 -44.11
N LEU A 88 -6.76 25.26 -44.43
CA LEU A 88 -5.31 25.25 -44.19
C LEU A 88 -4.96 25.12 -42.70
N ILE A 89 -5.66 25.88 -41.85
CA ILE A 89 -5.50 25.83 -40.39
C ILE A 89 -5.96 24.46 -39.88
N SER A 90 -7.17 24.03 -40.24
CA SER A 90 -7.72 22.73 -39.80
C SER A 90 -6.78 21.57 -40.12
N TRP A 91 -6.21 21.55 -41.33
CA TRP A 91 -5.27 20.53 -41.73
C TRP A 91 -3.98 20.54 -40.91
N ARG A 92 -3.43 21.73 -40.61
CA ARG A 92 -2.24 21.88 -39.77
C ARG A 92 -2.47 21.36 -38.36
N PHE A 93 -3.60 21.70 -37.75
CA PHE A 93 -3.94 21.27 -36.39
C PHE A 93 -4.27 19.77 -36.31
N SER A 94 -5.12 19.28 -37.21
CA SER A 94 -5.53 17.87 -37.24
C SER A 94 -4.35 16.92 -37.38
N ARG A 95 -3.36 17.27 -38.22
CA ARG A 95 -2.12 16.48 -38.35
C ARG A 95 -1.30 16.42 -37.07
N ARG A 96 -1.25 17.50 -36.28
CA ARG A 96 -0.49 17.55 -35.02
C ARG A 96 -1.19 16.77 -33.93
N LEU A 97 -2.50 16.96 -33.77
CA LEU A 97 -3.31 16.18 -32.84
C LEU A 97 -3.30 14.69 -33.19
N GLY A 98 -3.33 14.34 -34.47
CA GLY A 98 -3.18 12.97 -34.93
C GLY A 98 -1.87 12.32 -34.44
N LYS A 99 -0.73 13.03 -34.54
CA LYS A 99 0.56 12.53 -34.02
C LYS A 99 0.55 12.31 -32.51
N ILE A 100 -0.05 13.22 -31.75
CA ILE A 100 -0.21 13.06 -30.29
C ILE A 100 -1.08 11.83 -30.01
N SER A 101 -2.22 11.71 -30.68
CA SER A 101 -3.14 10.58 -30.52
C SER A 101 -2.47 9.25 -30.83
N THR A 102 -1.77 9.12 -31.96
CA THR A 102 -1.03 7.91 -32.31
C THR A 102 0.07 7.60 -31.30
N GLY A 103 0.79 8.62 -30.82
CA GLY A 103 1.81 8.43 -29.80
C GLY A 103 1.23 7.96 -28.46
N LEU A 104 0.12 8.56 -28.04
CA LEU A 104 -0.59 8.15 -26.83
C LEU A 104 -1.14 6.72 -26.94
N LYS A 105 -1.65 6.32 -28.11
CA LYS A 105 -2.06 4.92 -28.36
C LYS A 105 -0.91 3.93 -28.18
N LYS A 106 0.31 4.27 -28.59
CA LYS A 106 1.50 3.42 -28.37
C LYS A 106 1.85 3.30 -26.88
N ILE A 107 1.80 4.42 -26.15
CA ILE A 107 2.00 4.45 -24.70
C ILE A 107 0.95 3.58 -23.99
N LEU A 108 -0.33 3.71 -24.37
CA LEU A 108 -1.42 2.91 -23.82
C LEU A 108 -1.29 1.41 -24.14
N ALA A 109 -0.64 1.06 -25.26
CA ALA A 109 -0.32 -0.33 -25.60
C ALA A 109 0.88 -0.90 -24.81
N GLY A 110 1.47 -0.12 -23.89
CA GLY A 110 2.57 -0.55 -23.01
C GLY A 110 3.95 -0.03 -23.40
N ASP A 111 4.10 0.69 -24.52
CA ASP A 111 5.38 1.28 -24.92
C ASP A 111 5.65 2.60 -24.18
N LEU A 112 6.06 2.52 -22.91
CA LEU A 112 6.45 3.68 -22.11
C LEU A 112 7.81 4.29 -22.50
N ASN A 113 8.55 3.66 -23.42
CA ASN A 113 9.80 4.21 -23.95
C ASN A 113 9.54 5.16 -25.12
N PHE A 114 8.34 5.09 -25.73
CA PHE A 114 7.93 5.99 -26.78
C PHE A 114 7.82 7.43 -26.26
N LYS A 115 8.41 8.38 -27.00
CA LYS A 115 8.30 9.81 -26.73
C LYS A 115 7.63 10.53 -27.89
N ILE A 116 6.60 11.31 -27.58
CA ILE A 116 5.90 12.13 -28.57
C ILE A 116 6.80 13.32 -28.91
N LYS A 117 7.36 13.33 -30.13
CA LYS A 117 8.28 14.36 -30.60
C LYS A 117 7.53 15.43 -31.39
N ILE A 118 7.19 16.53 -30.73
CA ILE A 118 6.63 17.73 -31.36
C ILE A 118 7.50 18.93 -30.98
N LYS A 119 8.12 19.56 -31.98
CA LYS A 119 8.96 20.76 -31.81
C LYS A 119 8.13 22.02 -32.04
N ASP A 120 7.11 22.23 -31.21
CA ASP A 120 6.31 23.44 -31.25
C ASP A 120 6.55 24.23 -29.95
N ARG A 121 6.68 25.57 -30.04
CA ARG A 121 6.87 26.46 -28.87
C ARG A 121 5.55 27.09 -28.41
N ASN A 122 4.47 26.35 -28.60
CA ASN A 122 3.10 26.79 -28.39
C ASN A 122 2.38 25.82 -27.44
N GLU A 123 1.06 25.96 -27.33
CA GLU A 123 0.19 25.16 -26.48
C GLU A 123 0.27 23.66 -26.83
N ILE A 124 0.40 23.31 -28.12
CA ILE A 124 0.55 21.91 -28.55
C ILE A 124 1.88 21.33 -28.08
N GLY A 125 2.95 22.12 -28.13
CA GLY A 125 4.25 21.74 -27.58
C GLY A 125 4.23 21.54 -26.08
N GLU A 126 3.55 22.43 -25.35
CA GLU A 126 3.37 22.35 -23.90
C GLU A 126 2.63 21.07 -23.49
N ILE A 127 1.48 20.81 -24.12
CA ILE A 127 0.70 19.59 -23.89
C ILE A 127 1.55 18.35 -24.16
N THR A 128 2.33 18.36 -25.26
CA THR A 128 3.23 17.26 -25.59
C THR A 128 4.30 17.04 -24.52
N TYR A 129 4.88 18.12 -24.00
CA TYR A 129 5.86 18.07 -22.92
C TYR A 129 5.26 17.49 -21.63
N LEU A 130 4.09 17.99 -21.21
CA LEU A 130 3.38 17.52 -20.02
C LEU A 130 3.00 16.04 -20.14
N LEU A 131 2.51 15.63 -21.32
CA LEU A 131 2.14 14.24 -21.57
C LEU A 131 3.37 13.31 -21.46
N ASN A 132 4.50 13.68 -22.06
CA ASN A 132 5.74 12.92 -21.91
C ASN A 132 6.22 12.85 -20.45
N LYS A 133 5.98 13.91 -19.65
CA LYS A 133 6.29 13.90 -18.21
C LYS A 133 5.41 12.95 -17.42
N ILE A 134 4.13 12.85 -17.75
CA ILE A 134 3.24 11.85 -17.14
C ILE A 134 3.74 10.43 -17.44
N VAL A 135 4.14 10.15 -18.69
CA VAL A 135 4.69 8.85 -19.09
C VAL A 135 5.97 8.51 -18.33
N GLU A 136 6.86 9.50 -18.14
CA GLU A 136 8.08 9.33 -17.36
C GLU A 136 7.77 8.98 -15.89
N ASN A 137 6.81 9.67 -15.27
CA ASN A 137 6.39 9.38 -13.89
C ASN A 137 5.71 8.00 -13.76
N LEU A 138 4.92 7.58 -14.76
CA LEU A 138 4.32 6.25 -14.78
C LEU A 138 5.40 5.15 -14.83
N LYS A 139 6.43 5.36 -15.66
CA LYS A 139 7.58 4.44 -15.74
C LYS A 139 8.32 4.34 -14.41
N GLU A 140 8.55 5.46 -13.72
CA GLU A 140 9.17 5.48 -12.41
C GLU A 140 8.32 4.76 -11.35
N THR A 141 7.00 4.96 -11.38
CA THR A 141 6.07 4.31 -10.46
C THR A 141 6.02 2.80 -10.67
N GLN A 142 6.04 2.32 -11.93
CA GLN A 142 6.13 0.88 -12.21
C GLN A 142 7.42 0.27 -11.68
N LEU A 143 8.55 0.97 -11.81
CA LEU A 143 9.83 0.50 -11.27
C LEU A 143 9.78 0.39 -9.74
N GLN A 144 9.21 1.40 -9.07
CA GLN A 144 9.06 1.38 -7.61
C GLN A 144 8.13 0.28 -7.12
N LEU A 145 7.04 0.00 -7.84
CA LEU A 145 6.14 -1.10 -7.52
C LEU A 145 6.86 -2.44 -7.61
N LYS A 146 7.64 -2.66 -8.67
CA LYS A 146 8.41 -3.89 -8.84
C LYS A 146 9.42 -4.11 -7.70
N ILE A 147 10.14 -3.06 -7.31
CA ILE A 147 11.08 -3.12 -6.18
C ILE A 147 10.34 -3.48 -4.88
N LYS A 148 9.13 -2.92 -4.66
CA LYS A 148 8.32 -3.24 -3.48
C LYS A 148 7.78 -4.67 -3.51
N GLU A 149 7.39 -5.19 -4.68
CA GLU A 149 6.98 -6.58 -4.85
C GLU A 149 8.12 -7.53 -4.47
N GLU A 150 9.34 -7.25 -4.93
CA GLU A 150 10.56 -8.01 -4.57
C GLU A 150 10.83 -7.94 -3.05
N GLU A 151 10.71 -6.76 -2.43
CA GLU A 151 10.86 -6.60 -0.96
C GLU A 151 9.79 -7.39 -0.17
N ILE A 152 8.54 -7.41 -0.65
CA ILE A 152 7.46 -8.18 -0.04
C ILE A 152 7.75 -9.67 -0.13
N GLU A 153 8.19 -10.16 -1.30
CA GLU A 153 8.53 -11.56 -1.51
C GLU A 153 9.67 -12.02 -0.58
N GLU A 154 10.71 -11.20 -0.43
CA GLU A 154 11.80 -11.44 0.51
C GLU A 154 11.30 -11.55 1.96
N LYS A 155 10.48 -10.59 2.41
CA LYS A 155 9.91 -10.60 3.76
C LYS A 155 8.95 -11.77 3.99
N THR A 156 8.17 -12.16 3.00
CA THR A 156 7.29 -13.34 3.09
C THR A 156 8.11 -14.62 3.24
N SER A 157 9.24 -14.73 2.52
CA SER A 157 10.17 -15.86 2.67
C SER A 157 10.83 -15.89 4.06
N GLU A 158 11.26 -14.74 4.58
CA GLU A 158 11.83 -14.62 5.92
C GLU A 158 10.80 -14.98 7.01
N LEU A 159 9.58 -14.44 6.92
CA LEU A 159 8.49 -14.77 7.84
C LEU A 159 8.14 -16.27 7.79
N SER A 160 8.14 -16.87 6.60
CA SER A 160 7.91 -18.31 6.44
C SER A 160 8.99 -19.14 7.15
N LYS A 161 10.27 -18.72 7.11
CA LYS A 161 11.34 -19.36 7.89
C LYS A 161 11.10 -19.22 9.39
N LYS A 162 10.83 -18.00 9.87
CA LYS A 162 10.55 -17.74 11.29
C LYS A 162 9.36 -18.54 11.82
N ILE A 163 8.29 -18.70 11.02
CA ILE A 163 7.15 -19.53 11.39
C ILE A 163 7.57 -20.99 11.58
N ARG A 164 8.37 -21.55 10.65
CA ARG A 164 8.87 -22.93 10.78
C ARG A 164 9.75 -23.11 12.03
N ASP A 165 10.63 -22.15 12.30
CA ASP A 165 11.51 -22.21 13.48
C ASP A 165 10.70 -22.14 14.77
N LEU A 166 9.70 -21.24 14.84
CA LEU A 166 8.78 -21.15 15.98
C LEU A 166 7.93 -22.42 16.15
N GLU A 167 7.47 -23.03 15.06
CA GLU A 167 6.77 -24.32 15.11
C GLU A 167 7.66 -25.43 15.67
N HIS A 168 8.95 -25.45 15.31
CA HIS A 168 9.92 -26.40 15.85
C HIS A 168 10.13 -26.20 17.35
N SER A 169 10.45 -24.98 17.77
CA SER A 169 10.63 -24.68 19.20
C SER A 169 9.36 -24.94 20.02
N ARG A 170 8.17 -24.69 19.45
CA ARG A 170 6.90 -25.00 20.12
C ARG A 170 6.74 -26.52 20.33
N LYS A 171 7.12 -27.35 19.36
CA LYS A 171 7.11 -28.81 19.51
C LYS A 171 8.07 -29.28 20.59
N GLU A 172 9.31 -28.78 20.59
CA GLU A 172 10.30 -29.12 21.63
C GLU A 172 9.83 -28.74 23.03
N ILE A 173 9.21 -27.57 23.19
CA ILE A 173 8.64 -27.16 24.48
C ILE A 173 7.53 -28.10 24.91
N GLU A 174 6.64 -28.52 24.00
CA GLU A 174 5.56 -29.44 24.35
C GLU A 174 6.08 -30.83 24.72
N GLU A 175 7.10 -31.34 24.00
CA GLU A 175 7.77 -32.60 24.34
C GLU A 175 8.43 -32.53 25.73
N ASN A 176 9.17 -31.46 26.02
CA ASN A 176 9.77 -31.22 27.34
C ASN A 176 8.70 -31.09 28.44
N ARG A 177 7.56 -30.47 28.13
CA ARG A 177 6.42 -30.35 29.06
C ARG A 177 5.84 -31.72 29.39
N LEU A 178 5.62 -32.57 28.39
CA LEU A 178 5.15 -33.94 28.56
C LEU A 178 6.15 -34.78 29.37
N ALA A 179 7.44 -34.70 29.07
CA ALA A 179 8.47 -35.39 29.83
C ALA A 179 8.48 -34.93 31.31
N THR A 180 8.32 -33.64 31.57
CA THR A 180 8.23 -33.09 32.93
C THR A 180 6.99 -33.60 33.67
N LEU A 181 5.84 -33.72 32.99
CA LEU A 181 4.62 -34.27 33.59
C LEU A 181 4.79 -35.74 33.98
N ASN A 182 5.39 -36.56 33.11
CA ASN A 182 5.69 -37.96 33.44
C ASN A 182 6.63 -38.06 34.65
N ILE A 183 7.68 -37.22 34.71
CA ILE A 183 8.59 -37.20 35.87
C ILE A 183 7.86 -36.78 37.15
N LEU A 184 6.94 -35.80 37.07
CA LEU A 184 6.17 -35.37 38.24
C LEU A 184 5.24 -36.47 38.75
N GLU A 185 4.67 -37.27 37.86
CA GLU A 185 3.90 -38.47 38.21
C GLU A 185 4.78 -39.49 38.95
N ASP A 186 5.95 -39.84 38.40
CA ASP A 186 6.91 -40.74 39.03
C ASP A 186 7.36 -40.23 40.42
N VAL A 187 7.59 -38.92 40.56
CA VAL A 187 7.98 -38.29 41.83
C VAL A 187 6.85 -38.39 42.86
N GLU A 188 5.59 -38.18 42.45
CA GLU A 188 4.45 -38.30 43.36
C GLU A 188 4.24 -39.75 43.79
N GLU A 189 4.37 -40.72 42.88
CA GLU A 189 4.36 -42.16 43.21
C GLU A 189 5.45 -42.52 44.24
N ALA A 190 6.68 -42.09 43.98
CA ALA A 190 7.80 -42.31 44.91
C ALA A 190 7.56 -41.65 46.27
N ARG A 191 6.96 -40.45 46.29
CA ARG A 191 6.60 -39.74 47.52
C ARG A 191 5.56 -40.51 48.34
N LEU A 192 4.52 -41.06 47.69
CA LEU A 192 3.49 -41.86 48.34
C LEU A 192 4.08 -43.15 48.93
N ALA A 193 4.89 -43.87 48.15
CA ALA A 193 5.56 -45.08 48.62
C ALA A 193 6.51 -44.80 49.80
N LEU A 194 7.22 -43.67 49.78
CA LEU A 194 8.06 -43.25 50.90
C LEU A 194 7.22 -42.94 52.15
N HIS A 195 6.05 -42.30 51.99
CA HIS A 195 5.14 -42.01 53.09
C HIS A 195 4.65 -43.29 53.77
N GLU A 196 4.25 -44.30 52.98
CA GLU A 196 3.84 -45.61 53.49
C GLU A 196 4.98 -46.30 54.27
N ARG A 197 6.22 -46.24 53.76
CA ARG A 197 7.39 -46.79 54.47
C ARG A 197 7.68 -46.09 55.79
N ILE A 198 7.48 -44.78 55.86
CA ILE A 198 7.63 -44.02 57.11
C ILE A 198 6.59 -44.49 58.13
N GLU A 199 5.32 -44.62 57.72
CA GLU A 199 4.26 -45.14 58.61
C GLU A 199 4.55 -46.56 59.11
N GLU A 200 5.06 -47.45 58.23
CA GLU A 200 5.52 -48.79 58.63
C GLU A 200 6.65 -48.73 59.66
N LEU A 201 7.65 -47.86 59.45
CA LEU A 201 8.77 -47.67 60.37
C LEU A 201 8.31 -47.16 61.73
N GLU A 202 7.39 -46.20 61.76
CA GLU A 202 6.82 -45.66 63.01
C GLU A 202 6.10 -46.75 63.80
N LYS A 203 5.28 -47.58 63.13
CA LYS A 203 4.62 -48.73 63.76
C LYS A 203 5.65 -49.73 64.31
N PHE A 204 6.66 -50.08 63.52
CA PHE A 204 7.70 -51.01 63.95
C PHE A 204 8.49 -50.47 65.15
N ASN A 205 8.87 -49.19 65.12
CA ASN A 205 9.60 -48.54 66.21
C ASN A 205 8.76 -48.57 67.50
N LYS A 206 7.47 -48.20 67.43
CA LYS A 206 6.56 -48.27 68.59
C LYS A 206 6.46 -49.68 69.17
N LEU A 207 6.41 -50.71 68.33
CA LEU A 207 6.42 -52.11 68.76
C LEU A 207 7.76 -52.56 69.35
N ALA A 208 8.88 -52.11 68.79
CA ALA A 208 10.22 -52.41 69.28
C ALA A 208 10.47 -51.77 70.65
N VAL A 209 10.16 -50.47 70.81
CA VAL A 209 10.22 -49.77 72.11
C VAL A 209 9.31 -50.44 73.13
N GLY A 210 8.09 -50.82 72.74
CA GLY A 210 7.20 -51.60 73.61
C GLY A 210 7.82 -52.93 74.07
N ARG A 211 8.49 -53.65 73.17
CA ARG A 211 9.23 -54.88 73.50
C ARG A 211 10.42 -54.63 74.43
N GLU A 212 11.19 -53.56 74.20
CA GLU A 212 12.30 -53.20 75.08
C GLU A 212 11.83 -52.83 76.48
N LEU A 213 10.79 -52.01 76.60
CA LEU A 213 10.16 -51.68 77.88
C LEU A 213 9.72 -52.95 78.62
N ARG A 214 9.06 -53.88 77.90
CA ARG A 214 8.68 -55.20 78.45
C ARG A 214 9.89 -56.01 78.93
N MET A 215 10.98 -56.01 78.17
CA MET A 215 12.21 -56.69 78.57
C MET A 215 12.87 -56.08 79.80
N VAL A 216 12.79 -54.75 79.95
CA VAL A 216 13.24 -54.05 81.15
C VAL A 216 12.38 -54.44 82.36
N GLU A 217 11.05 -54.39 82.22
CA GLU A 217 10.10 -54.85 83.25
C GLU A 217 10.40 -56.30 83.67
N LEU A 218 10.51 -57.22 82.71
CA LEU A 218 10.80 -58.62 82.97
C LEU A 218 12.16 -58.83 83.65
N LYS A 219 13.19 -58.04 83.30
CA LYS A 219 14.49 -58.08 83.98
C LYS A 219 14.38 -57.61 85.43
N GLU A 220 13.61 -56.56 85.71
CA GLU A 220 13.36 -56.12 87.07
C GLU A 220 12.55 -57.17 87.87
N GLU A 221 11.59 -57.82 87.22
CA GLU A 221 10.77 -58.87 87.82
C GLU A 221 11.61 -60.13 88.15
N ILE A 222 12.49 -60.56 87.23
CA ILE A 222 13.47 -61.62 87.47
C ILE A 222 14.39 -61.25 88.65
N LYS A 223 14.84 -59.99 88.73
CA LYS A 223 15.68 -59.52 89.84
C LYS A 223 14.95 -59.62 91.18
N LYS A 224 13.68 -59.21 91.24
CA LYS A 224 12.83 -59.35 92.43
C LYS A 224 12.60 -60.81 92.83
N LEU A 225 12.40 -61.71 91.86
CA LEU A 225 12.24 -63.15 92.08
C LEU A 225 13.56 -63.85 92.48
N GLN A 226 14.71 -63.30 92.08
CA GLN A 226 16.05 -63.78 92.51
C GLN A 226 16.43 -63.28 93.91
N ASP A 227 15.94 -62.11 94.32
CA ASP A 227 16.12 -61.55 95.66
C ASP A 227 15.17 -62.17 96.72
N GLU A 228 14.21 -63.02 96.33
CA GLU A 228 13.50 -63.94 97.22
C GLU A 228 14.24 -65.29 97.32
N PRO A 229 14.97 -65.60 98.40
CA PRO A 229 15.65 -66.87 98.52
C PRO A 229 14.63 -67.99 98.78
N GLY A 230 14.43 -68.83 97.75
CA GLY A 230 14.20 -70.27 97.83
C GLY A 230 13.24 -70.78 98.91
N LYS A 231 11.99 -71.04 98.52
CA LYS A 231 11.23 -72.20 99.01
C LYS A 231 10.53 -72.91 97.86
N GLN A 232 10.72 -74.23 97.82
CA GLN A 232 10.08 -75.25 96.98
C GLN A 232 10.76 -75.48 95.62
N LYS A 233 11.30 -76.67 95.29
CA LYS A 233 11.16 -78.02 95.86
C LYS A 233 12.32 -78.88 95.33
N THR A 234 13.09 -79.48 96.24
CA THR A 234 13.68 -80.81 96.04
C THR A 234 13.02 -81.72 97.06
N SER A 235 11.89 -82.29 96.67
CA SER A 235 11.30 -83.50 97.25
C SER A 235 10.39 -84.02 96.17
N LEU A 236 10.88 -85.02 95.43
CA LEU A 236 10.14 -86.07 94.74
C LEU A 236 11.17 -86.90 93.96
N ASP A 237 11.97 -87.66 94.71
CA ASP A 237 12.47 -88.94 94.21
C ASP A 237 12.49 -89.95 95.35
N ASN A 238 11.33 -90.57 95.59
CA ASN A 238 11.27 -91.98 95.97
C ASN A 238 9.85 -92.54 95.84
N LYS A 239 9.77 -93.72 95.22
CA LYS A 239 8.61 -94.54 94.81
C LYS A 239 7.95 -94.08 93.49
N ASN A 240 7.99 -94.85 92.40
CA ASN A 240 8.17 -96.29 92.25
C ASN A 240 8.64 -96.63 90.83
N LYS A 241 9.60 -97.54 90.71
CA LYS A 241 9.66 -98.47 89.59
C LYS A 241 8.34 -99.25 89.56
N ASN A 242 7.69 -99.32 88.40
CA ASN A 242 6.79 -100.42 88.09
C ASN A 242 6.64 -100.60 86.56
N TYR A 243 7.14 -101.76 86.13
CA TYR A 243 6.83 -102.56 84.94
C TYR A 243 7.47 -102.25 83.57
N LEU A 244 8.39 -103.18 83.24
CA LEU A 244 8.88 -103.70 81.95
C LEU A 244 9.81 -102.83 81.10
#